data_AF-A0A933AB49-F1
#
_entry.id   AF-A0A933AB49-F1
#
_cell.length_a   1.000
_cell.length_b   1.000
_cell.length_c   1.000
_cell.angle_alpha   90.00
_cell.angle_beta   90.00
_cell.angle_gamma   90.00
#
_symmetry.space_group_name_H-M   'P 1'
#
loop_
_entity.id
_entity.type
_entity.pdbx_description
1 polymer ?
#
loop_
_entity_poly.entity_id
_entity_poly.type
_entity_poly.pdbx_seq_one_letter_code
_entity_poly.pdbx_strand_id
1 'polypeptide(L)'
;MRVGSPPRQETLGLFGIRIVTALFSLGSAASHLALAPEHFREWWGYGWFFVVVSAFQGIYAVGLMAPKGSLFKNQWYLLTGISLNLWVAGFYTVTRTVGIPLLGPHAGHVEGVGVIDVFSKTLELGTVASLGALLFWHQESRATLVNRLKW
;
A
#
# COMPACT_ATOMS: atom_id res chain seq x y z
N MET A 1 -7.60 28.27 25.43
CA MET A 1 -7.06 26.99 25.97
C MET A 1 -6.26 26.30 24.88
N ARG A 2 -5.01 25.88 25.14
CA ARG A 2 -4.17 25.17 24.15
C ARG A 2 -4.69 23.74 23.99
N VAL A 3 -4.78 23.28 22.74
CA VAL A 3 -4.97 21.86 22.42
C VAL A 3 -3.90 21.08 23.18
N GLY A 4 -4.31 20.21 24.10
CA GLY A 4 -3.39 19.25 24.72
C GLY A 4 -2.85 18.35 23.61
N SER A 5 -1.54 18.33 23.43
CA SER A 5 -0.89 17.38 22.53
C SER A 5 -1.40 15.96 22.87
N PRO A 6 -1.65 15.09 21.88
CA PRO A 6 -1.97 13.69 22.17
C PRO A 6 -0.90 13.09 23.10
N PRO A 7 -1.29 12.22 24.05
CA PRO A 7 -0.34 11.62 24.98
C PRO A 7 0.80 10.93 24.22
N ARG A 8 2.02 11.01 24.77
CA ARG A 8 3.25 10.51 24.12
C ARG A 8 3.09 9.06 23.60
N GLN A 9 2.37 8.21 24.32
CA GLN A 9 2.15 6.81 23.96
C GLN A 9 1.38 6.64 22.64
N GLU A 10 0.35 7.44 22.38
CA GLU A 10 -0.37 7.42 21.09
C GLU A 10 0.53 7.84 19.94
N THR A 11 1.35 8.87 20.15
CA THR A 11 2.28 9.33 19.11
C THR A 11 3.36 8.29 18.78
N LEU A 12 3.80 7.50 19.77
CA LEU A 12 4.71 6.38 19.58
C LEU A 12 4.02 5.21 18.85
N GLY A 13 2.77 4.90 19.21
CA GLY A 13 1.98 3.86 18.54
C GLY A 13 1.76 4.14 17.05
N LEU A 14 1.31 5.34 16.70
CA LEU A 14 1.12 5.74 15.30
C LEU A 14 2.43 5.74 14.51
N PHE A 15 3.54 6.11 15.15
CA PHE A 15 4.85 6.05 14.53
C PHE A 15 5.30 4.59 14.29
N GLY A 16 5.05 3.70 15.24
CA GLY A 16 5.28 2.26 15.06
C GLY A 16 4.48 1.68 13.90
N ILE A 17 3.18 1.99 13.82
CA ILE A 17 2.32 1.55 12.69
C ILE A 17 2.89 2.07 11.37
N ARG A 18 3.34 3.34 11.29
CA ARG A 18 3.97 3.88 10.07
C ARG A 18 5.21 3.12 9.64
N ILE A 19 6.10 2.75 10.58
CA ILE A 19 7.29 1.96 10.27
C ILE A 19 6.90 0.60 9.71
N VAL A 20 5.96 -0.09 10.36
CA VAL A 20 5.47 -1.40 9.92
C VAL A 20 4.85 -1.30 8.53
N THR A 21 4.00 -0.31 8.27
CA THR A 21 3.42 -0.06 6.95
C THR A 21 4.50 0.19 5.89
N ALA A 22 5.53 0.98 6.21
CA ALA A 22 6.62 1.25 5.28
C ALA A 22 7.43 0.00 4.96
N LEU A 23 7.69 -0.86 5.95
CA LEU A 23 8.37 -2.15 5.75
C LEU A 23 7.54 -3.11 4.91
N PHE A 24 6.23 -3.21 5.14
CA PHE A 24 5.34 -4.02 4.30
C PHE A 24 5.30 -3.51 2.85
N SER A 25 5.18 -2.19 2.65
CA SER A 25 5.21 -1.57 1.32
C SER A 25 6.55 -1.84 0.62
N LEU A 26 7.67 -1.70 1.34
CA LEU A 26 9.00 -1.94 0.78
C LEU A 26 9.25 -3.42 0.45
N GLY A 27 8.79 -4.34 1.30
CA GLY A 27 8.88 -5.79 1.03
C GLY A 27 8.02 -6.20 -0.16
N SER A 28 6.84 -5.60 -0.32
CA SER A 28 6.00 -5.78 -1.51
C SER A 28 6.74 -5.30 -2.76
N ALA A 29 7.33 -4.10 -2.71
CA ALA A 29 8.12 -3.55 -3.81
C ALA A 29 9.25 -4.48 -4.23
N ALA A 30 10.03 -4.97 -3.26
CA ALA A 30 11.12 -5.91 -3.50
C ALA A 30 10.63 -7.22 -4.13
N SER A 31 9.48 -7.74 -3.69
CA SER A 31 8.89 -8.97 -4.24
C SER A 31 8.48 -8.78 -5.71
N HIS A 32 7.83 -7.67 -6.05
CA HIS A 32 7.46 -7.36 -7.43
C HIS A 32 8.68 -7.13 -8.33
N LEU A 33 9.69 -6.41 -7.82
CA LEU A 33 10.92 -6.18 -8.56
C LEU A 33 11.67 -7.49 -8.83
N ALA A 34 11.65 -8.43 -7.89
CA ALA A 34 12.27 -9.74 -8.05
C ALA A 34 11.59 -10.59 -9.14
N LEU A 35 10.27 -10.44 -9.33
CA LEU A 35 9.50 -11.14 -10.36
C LEU A 35 9.58 -10.46 -11.74
N ALA A 36 9.94 -9.18 -11.81
CA ALA A 36 9.96 -8.42 -13.07
C ALA A 36 10.83 -9.05 -14.18
N PRO A 37 12.05 -9.56 -13.92
CA PRO A 37 12.90 -10.14 -14.96
C PRO A 37 12.29 -11.37 -15.64
N GLU A 38 11.58 -12.21 -14.89
CA GLU A 38 10.87 -13.37 -15.42
C GLU A 38 9.76 -12.92 -16.37
N HIS A 39 8.93 -11.97 -15.93
CA HIS A 39 7.84 -11.42 -16.72
C HIS A 39 8.30 -10.63 -17.93
N PHE A 40 9.48 -9.99 -17.91
CA PHE A 40 10.08 -9.38 -19.10
C PHE A 40 10.46 -10.40 -20.17
N ARG A 41 10.83 -11.64 -19.80
CA ARG A 41 11.11 -12.71 -20.78
C ARG A 41 9.84 -13.21 -21.45
N GLU A 42 8.71 -13.13 -20.76
CA GLU A 42 7.41 -13.51 -21.30
C GLU A 42 6.83 -12.42 -22.20
N TRP A 43 6.76 -11.19 -21.68
CA TRP A 43 6.25 -10.04 -22.42
C TRP A 43 6.64 -8.72 -21.75
N TRP A 44 7.10 -7.76 -22.56
CA TRP A 44 7.58 -6.48 -22.06
C TRP A 44 6.56 -5.73 -21.17
N GLY A 45 5.27 -5.80 -21.51
CA GLY A 45 4.22 -5.13 -20.72
C GLY A 45 3.95 -5.79 -19.36
N TYR A 46 4.16 -7.11 -19.23
CA TYR A 46 4.10 -7.78 -17.93
C TYR A 46 5.25 -7.30 -17.06
N GLY A 47 6.48 -7.32 -17.58
CA GLY A 47 7.65 -6.81 -16.84
C GLY A 47 7.47 -5.36 -16.38
N TRP A 48 6.96 -4.46 -17.24
CA TRP A 48 6.70 -3.06 -16.85
C TRP A 48 5.62 -2.91 -15.80
N PHE A 49 4.58 -3.73 -15.79
CA PHE A 49 3.58 -3.74 -14.72
C PHE A 49 4.27 -3.96 -13.36
N PHE A 50 5.13 -4.98 -13.24
CA PHE A 50 5.87 -5.27 -12.02
C PHE A 50 6.81 -4.13 -11.62
N VAL A 51 7.52 -3.52 -12.58
CA VAL A 51 8.41 -2.38 -12.32
C VAL A 51 7.63 -1.17 -11.80
N VAL A 52 6.50 -0.84 -12.42
CA VAL A 52 5.66 0.30 -12.03
C VAL A 52 5.07 0.10 -10.64
N VAL A 53 4.55 -1.10 -10.35
CA VAL A 53 4.02 -1.45 -9.02
C VAL A 53 5.12 -1.38 -7.97
N SER A 54 6.29 -1.95 -8.25
CA SER A 54 7.46 -1.88 -7.37
C SER A 54 7.88 -0.43 -7.10
N ALA A 55 8.03 0.39 -8.15
CA ALA A 55 8.41 1.79 -8.02
C ALA A 55 7.39 2.56 -7.17
N PHE A 56 6.10 2.36 -7.43
CA PHE A 56 5.04 2.96 -6.61
C PHE A 56 5.18 2.56 -5.14
N GLN A 57 5.27 1.27 -4.82
CA GLN A 57 5.34 0.79 -3.44
C GLN A 57 6.64 1.21 -2.72
N GLY A 58 7.76 1.30 -3.44
CA GLY A 58 9.02 1.82 -2.92
C GLY A 58 8.96 3.31 -2.61
N ILE A 59 8.46 4.12 -3.55
CA ILE A 59 8.26 5.56 -3.35
C ILE A 59 7.24 5.82 -2.23
N TYR A 60 6.19 5.00 -2.16
CA TYR A 60 5.19 5.09 -1.10
C TYR A 60 5.79 4.81 0.28
N ALA A 61 6.65 3.80 0.41
CA ALA A 61 7.37 3.54 1.66
C ALA A 61 8.23 4.73 2.10
N VAL A 62 8.93 5.39 1.17
CA VAL A 62 9.70 6.60 1.46
C VAL A 62 8.80 7.75 1.92
N GLY A 63 7.67 7.97 1.24
CA GLY A 63 6.70 9.00 1.59
C GLY A 63 6.05 8.78 2.97
N LEU A 64 5.84 7.52 3.38
CA LEU A 64 5.37 7.17 4.73
C LEU A 64 6.34 7.60 5.84
N MET A 65 7.63 7.68 5.54
CA MET A 65 8.68 8.08 6.48
C MET A 65 9.05 9.56 6.40
N ALA A 66 8.44 10.31 5.47
CA ALA A 66 8.68 11.73 5.33
C ALA A 66 8.33 12.52 6.63
N PRO A 67 9.02 13.63 6.91
CA PRO A 67 8.76 14.48 8.07
C PRO A 67 7.29 14.95 8.14
N LYS A 68 6.80 15.18 9.38
CA LYS A 68 5.40 15.37 9.81
C LYS A 68 4.60 16.50 9.11
N GLY A 69 5.14 17.18 8.10
CA GLY A 69 4.52 18.32 7.41
C GLY A 69 4.08 18.07 5.96
N SER A 70 4.55 17.03 5.26
CA SER A 70 4.59 17.09 3.78
C SER A 70 3.45 16.36 3.04
N LEU A 71 3.13 15.10 3.37
CA LEU A 71 2.19 14.28 2.56
C LEU A 71 1.28 13.36 3.38
N PHE A 72 1.78 12.77 4.47
CA PHE A 72 1.05 11.80 5.30
C PHE A 72 -0.23 12.33 5.97
N LYS A 73 -0.27 13.63 6.31
CA LYS A 73 -1.47 14.26 6.88
C LYS A 73 -2.61 14.37 5.87
N ASN A 74 -2.32 14.17 4.58
CA ASN A 74 -3.35 14.16 3.58
C ASN A 74 -4.05 12.80 3.61
N GLN A 75 -5.33 12.78 3.98
CA GLN A 75 -6.17 11.58 3.90
C GLN A 75 -6.11 10.91 2.52
N TRP A 76 -5.93 11.70 1.46
CA TRP A 76 -5.79 11.19 0.10
C TRP A 76 -4.53 10.36 -0.09
N TYR A 77 -3.45 10.66 0.62
CA TYR A 77 -2.23 9.85 0.56
C TYR A 77 -2.46 8.43 1.11
N LEU A 78 -3.19 8.31 2.22
CA LEU A 78 -3.57 7.02 2.80
C LEU A 78 -4.52 6.25 1.88
N LEU A 79 -5.54 6.94 1.34
CA LEU A 79 -6.50 6.37 0.41
C LEU A 79 -5.84 5.88 -0.88
N THR A 80 -4.88 6.64 -1.44
CA THR A 80 -4.11 6.21 -2.61
C THR A 80 -3.35 4.91 -2.35
N GLY A 81 -2.71 4.80 -1.18
CA GLY A 81 -2.03 3.58 -0.77
C GLY A 81 -2.97 2.38 -0.65
N ILE A 82 -4.13 2.58 -0.03
CA ILE A 82 -5.18 1.54 0.11
C ILE A 82 -5.68 1.11 -1.27
N SER A 83 -6.15 2.06 -2.07
CA SER A 83 -6.78 1.80 -3.36
C SER A 83 -5.83 1.11 -4.34
N LEU A 84 -4.58 1.54 -4.43
CA LEU A 84 -3.63 0.96 -5.37
C LEU A 84 -3.17 -0.44 -4.93
N ASN A 85 -2.94 -0.69 -3.64
CA ASN A 85 -2.63 -2.05 -3.18
C ASN A 85 -3.82 -3.00 -3.36
N LEU A 86 -5.05 -2.55 -3.09
CA LEU A 86 -6.26 -3.33 -3.37
C LEU A 86 -6.44 -3.60 -4.87
N TRP A 87 -6.12 -2.62 -5.72
CA TRP A 87 -6.15 -2.81 -7.16
C TRP A 87 -5.14 -3.87 -7.61
N VAL A 88 -3.90 -3.84 -7.11
CA VAL A 88 -2.88 -4.86 -7.42
C VAL A 88 -3.30 -6.25 -6.91
N ALA A 89 -3.84 -6.34 -5.70
CA ALA A 89 -4.34 -7.60 -5.14
C ALA A 89 -5.57 -8.13 -5.90
N GLY A 90 -6.47 -7.24 -6.32
CA GLY A 90 -7.62 -7.58 -7.16
C GLY A 90 -7.20 -8.04 -8.54
N PHE A 91 -6.27 -7.34 -9.18
CA PHE A 91 -5.68 -7.74 -10.45
C PHE A 91 -5.05 -9.12 -10.37
N TYR A 92 -4.24 -9.38 -9.34
CA TYR A 92 -3.69 -10.70 -9.05
C TYR A 92 -4.81 -11.76 -8.90
N THR A 93 -5.86 -11.46 -8.15
CA THR A 93 -6.97 -12.41 -7.97
C THR A 93 -7.61 -12.76 -9.31
N VAL A 94 -7.80 -11.78 -10.21
CA VAL A 94 -8.34 -12.01 -11.56
C VAL A 94 -7.41 -12.91 -12.36
N THR A 95 -6.10 -12.65 -12.40
CA THR A 95 -5.14 -13.47 -13.17
C THR A 95 -5.08 -14.92 -12.67
N ARG A 96 -5.39 -15.16 -11.38
CA ARG A 96 -5.42 -16.50 -10.76
C ARG A 96 -6.76 -17.22 -10.79
N THR A 97 -7.84 -16.56 -11.19
CA THR A 97 -9.19 -17.15 -11.18
C THR A 97 -9.89 -17.13 -12.54
N VAL A 98 -9.71 -16.05 -13.29
CA VAL A 98 -10.32 -15.84 -14.61
C VAL A 98 -9.27 -15.87 -15.73
N GLY A 99 -8.02 -15.59 -15.39
CA GLY A 99 -6.88 -15.57 -16.31
C GLY A 99 -6.38 -14.16 -16.62
N ILE A 100 -5.24 -14.05 -17.30
CA ILE A 100 -4.60 -12.76 -17.57
C ILE A 100 -5.51 -11.88 -18.45
N PRO A 101 -5.89 -10.68 -17.99
CA PRO A 101 -6.79 -9.84 -18.74
C PRO A 101 -6.08 -9.10 -19.88
N LEU A 102 -6.82 -8.84 -20.96
CA LEU A 102 -6.53 -7.87 -22.02
C LEU A 102 -5.47 -8.25 -23.07
N LEU A 103 -4.19 -8.34 -22.69
CA LEU A 103 -3.06 -8.31 -23.64
C LEU A 103 -1.93 -9.26 -23.25
N GLY A 104 -1.12 -9.63 -24.25
CA GLY A 104 0.09 -10.44 -24.08
C GLY A 104 -0.10 -11.91 -24.50
N PRO A 105 1.00 -12.68 -24.62
CA PRO A 105 0.97 -14.05 -25.13
C PRO A 105 0.14 -15.02 -24.27
N HIS A 106 -0.02 -14.68 -22.98
CA HIS A 106 -0.72 -15.50 -22.00
C HIS A 106 -2.13 -14.96 -21.67
N ALA A 107 -2.68 -14.03 -22.46
CA ALA A 107 -4.03 -13.53 -22.25
C ALA A 107 -5.05 -14.69 -22.17
N GLY A 108 -5.96 -14.62 -21.20
CA GLY A 108 -6.95 -15.65 -20.90
C GLY A 108 -6.43 -16.91 -20.20
N HIS A 109 -5.11 -17.05 -20.00
CA HIS A 109 -4.56 -18.18 -19.27
C HIS A 109 -4.61 -17.91 -17.76
N VAL A 110 -5.06 -18.92 -16.99
CA VAL A 110 -5.00 -18.87 -15.53
C VAL A 110 -3.58 -19.22 -15.08
N GLU A 111 -2.95 -18.28 -14.38
CA GLU A 111 -1.63 -18.51 -13.82
C GLU A 111 -1.70 -19.29 -12.51
N GLY A 112 -0.63 -20.03 -12.19
CA GLY A 112 -0.47 -20.70 -10.91
C GLY A 112 -0.23 -19.73 -9.75
N VAL A 113 -0.38 -20.22 -8.53
CA VAL A 113 -0.07 -19.47 -7.31
C VAL A 113 1.36 -19.80 -6.87
N GLY A 114 2.26 -18.82 -6.95
CA GLY A 114 3.62 -18.94 -6.45
C GLY A 114 3.77 -18.59 -4.97
N VAL A 115 4.85 -19.07 -4.33
CA VAL A 115 5.16 -18.71 -2.93
C VAL A 115 5.46 -17.21 -2.78
N ILE A 116 6.22 -16.64 -3.73
CA ILE A 116 6.52 -15.20 -3.75
C ILE A 116 5.24 -14.39 -3.92
N ASP A 117 4.27 -14.88 -4.71
CA ASP A 117 2.98 -14.22 -4.90
C ASP A 117 2.23 -14.10 -3.57
N VAL A 118 2.09 -15.22 -2.84
CA VAL A 118 1.39 -15.26 -1.55
C VAL A 118 2.08 -14.35 -0.52
N PHE A 119 3.41 -14.40 -0.48
CA PHE A 119 4.19 -13.52 0.39
C PHE A 119 3.94 -12.04 0.06
N SER A 120 4.04 -11.66 -1.23
CA SER A 120 3.77 -10.31 -1.71
C SER A 120 2.34 -9.86 -1.36
N LYS A 121 1.32 -10.69 -1.61
CA LYS A 121 -0.08 -10.38 -1.26
C LYS A 121 -0.28 -10.20 0.25
N THR A 122 0.41 -10.98 1.07
CA THR A 122 0.34 -10.84 2.53
C THR A 122 0.86 -9.47 2.97
N LEU A 123 1.97 -9.01 2.40
CA LEU A 123 2.54 -7.69 2.69
C LEU A 123 1.65 -6.55 2.17
N GLU A 124 1.07 -6.69 0.98
CA GLU A 124 0.12 -5.71 0.43
C GLU A 124 -1.12 -5.57 1.31
N LEU A 125 -1.71 -6.68 1.75
CA LEU A 125 -2.87 -6.68 2.64
C LEU A 125 -2.50 -6.15 4.04
N GLY A 126 -1.31 -6.46 4.54
CA GLY A 126 -0.75 -5.87 5.76
C GLY A 126 -0.60 -4.35 5.64
N THR A 127 -0.18 -3.85 4.47
CA THR A 127 -0.10 -2.42 4.16
C THR A 127 -1.48 -1.79 4.18
N VAL A 128 -2.47 -2.39 3.51
CA VAL A 128 -3.86 -1.91 3.49
C VAL A 128 -4.45 -1.85 4.90
N ALA A 129 -4.31 -2.91 5.69
CA ALA A 129 -4.83 -2.95 7.06
C ALA A 129 -4.20 -1.86 7.94
N SER A 130 -2.88 -1.69 7.86
CA SER A 130 -2.15 -0.68 8.64
C SER A 130 -2.52 0.74 8.21
N LEU A 131 -2.70 0.99 6.91
CA LEU A 131 -3.20 2.28 6.41
C LEU A 131 -4.64 2.55 6.84
N GLY A 132 -5.50 1.53 6.87
CA GLY A 132 -6.87 1.63 7.37
C GLY A 132 -6.91 2.06 8.84
N ALA A 133 -6.05 1.47 9.68
CA ALA A 133 -5.91 1.88 11.08
C ALA A 133 -5.45 3.34 11.21
N LEU A 134 -4.45 3.77 10.43
CA LEU A 134 -3.98 5.15 10.42
C LEU A 134 -5.06 6.13 9.93
N LEU A 135 -5.84 5.74 8.93
CA LEU A 135 -6.93 6.55 8.38
C LEU A 135 -8.08 6.70 9.37
N PHE A 136 -8.47 5.62 10.04
CA PHE A 136 -9.49 5.63 11.09
C PHE A 136 -9.11 6.62 12.20
N TRP A 137 -7.88 6.52 12.70
CA TRP A 137 -7.37 7.43 13.74
C TRP A 137 -7.33 8.90 13.27
N HIS A 138 -6.95 9.12 12.01
CA HIS A 138 -6.92 10.45 11.41
C HIS A 138 -8.33 11.09 11.37
N GLN A 139 -9.37 10.31 11.07
CA GLN A 139 -10.75 10.79 11.05
C GLN A 139 -11.27 11.12 12.45
N GLU A 140 -11.02 10.25 13.44
CA GLU A 140 -11.42 10.45 14.84
C GLU A 140 -10.82 11.73 15.44
N SER A 141 -9.53 11.96 15.16
CA SER A 141 -8.83 13.18 15.55
C SER A 141 -9.47 14.44 14.96
N ARG A 142 -9.87 14.40 13.68
CA ARG A 142 -10.54 15.53 13.01
C ARG A 142 -11.95 15.79 13.56
N ALA A 143 -12.74 14.74 13.81
CA ALA A 143 -14.08 14.86 14.35
C ALA A 143 -14.06 15.51 15.75
N THR A 144 -13.13 15.09 16.60
CA THR A 144 -12.93 15.65 17.94
C THR A 144 -12.59 17.15 17.90
N LEU A 145 -11.74 17.57 16.96
CA LEU A 145 -11.39 18.99 16.78
C LEU A 145 -12.59 19.84 16.34
N VAL A 146 -13.38 19.34 15.38
CA VAL A 146 -14.58 20.06 14.90
C VAL A 146 -15.61 20.22 16.01
N ASN A 147 -15.87 19.17 16.80
CA ASN A 147 -16.82 19.23 17.91
C ASN A 147 -16.42 20.24 19.00
N ARG A 148 -15.11 20.44 19.23
CA ARG A 148 -14.60 21.42 20.21
C ARG A 148 -14.70 22.87 19.75
N LEU A 149 -14.75 23.12 18.43
CA LEU A 149 -14.87 24.49 17.88
C LEU A 149 -16.31 24.99 17.79
N LYS A 150 -17.30 24.11 18.02
CA LYS A 150 -18.73 24.45 17.99
C LYS A 150 -19.26 25.02 19.32
N TRP A 151 -18.41 25.19 20.33
CA TRP A 151 -18.71 25.75 21.66
C TRP A 151 -17.67 26.83 22.01
#